data_AF-R7TIW0-F1
#
_entry.id   AF-R7TIW0-F1
#
_cell.length_a   1.000
_cell.length_b   1.000
_cell.length_c   1.000
_cell.angle_alpha   90.00
_cell.angle_beta   90.00
_cell.angle_gamma   90.00
#
_symmetry.space_group_name_H-M   'P 1'
#
loop_
_entity.id
_entity.type
_entity.pdbx_description
1 polymer ?
#
loop_
_entity_poly.entity_id
_entity_poly.type
_entity_poly.pdbx_seq_one_letter_code
_entity_poly.pdbx_strand_id
1 'polypeptide(L)'
;MKHQKLKCRRELAYLTLGFSAACFMYMVLIQYNYFKVGNEMYPPPQVDFADRVTLGGPALPSAVDARATITSSFVGLKEAIRARVIGGAIVLVVVDSGYIEMAINLHRTSFEKLQIDNYLFVGIDHQVCSGLRLHGVVCVTHEGFMGEKNSDSNWGSTEFMQKTHFKTRVVLQGLQLGFQVLITDVDVVFFKNPFPYFTCSDCDIEISNDISEGNSGFYLARPTSPARTLHASAWEIGKVAGDRISNQKALNRMLENMQMKNEIKIKFLSKYLFPNGVDYFESGHRYFADSPACSQCVMVHNNWILTKAAKVYRFKETGLWLNDRHQYYSSTDRKYILFANPVNSSYEDIRKLEKNALYSALHLAKLLNRTVILPRFHSYKPCTFCHDHPLNSHYSIASFDKYVGIDNYRENSFLSNPLVPSGVVQSTSPQLHIRTRKVDQLVRAQRYEIDRLEETLMLNPSNLTLGPSRGEVLAFCAPYSHVSVLRFHSLYGVYEMERGHDMGAAYDALISAAFKRGQYRQL
;
A
#
# COMPACT_ATOMS: atom_id res chain seq x y z
N MET A 1 -61.12 16.85 -5.45
CA MET A 1 -59.67 16.72 -5.77
C MET A 1 -58.70 16.68 -4.57
N LYS A 2 -59.00 17.17 -3.36
CA LYS A 2 -58.10 17.03 -2.19
C LYS A 2 -58.17 15.68 -1.46
N HIS A 3 -59.27 14.92 -1.58
CA HIS A 3 -59.45 13.63 -0.89
C HIS A 3 -58.78 12.43 -1.60
N GLN A 4 -58.64 12.45 -2.93
CA GLN A 4 -57.96 11.38 -3.69
C GLN A 4 -56.42 11.40 -3.54
N LYS A 5 -55.81 12.59 -3.37
CA LYS A 5 -54.35 12.72 -3.17
C LYS A 5 -53.88 12.21 -1.80
N LEU A 6 -54.74 12.20 -0.77
CA LEU A 6 -54.40 11.71 0.57
C LEU A 6 -54.47 10.17 0.66
N LYS A 7 -55.37 9.54 -0.09
CA LYS A 7 -55.53 8.08 -0.15
C LYS A 7 -54.34 7.43 -0.89
N CYS A 8 -53.88 8.03 -1.99
CA CYS A 8 -52.74 7.56 -2.77
C CYS A 8 -51.39 7.69 -2.01
N ARG A 9 -51.22 8.69 -1.15
CA ARG A 9 -50.02 8.82 -0.29
C ARG A 9 -49.96 7.81 0.86
N ARG A 10 -51.11 7.34 1.36
CA ARG A 10 -51.14 6.30 2.40
C ARG A 10 -50.82 4.92 1.84
N GLU A 11 -51.32 4.56 0.66
CA GLU A 11 -51.04 3.24 0.07
C GLU A 11 -49.58 3.09 -0.40
N LEU A 12 -48.96 4.17 -0.89
CA LEU A 12 -47.53 4.17 -1.23
C LEU A 12 -46.61 4.00 0.00
N ALA A 13 -47.05 4.48 1.17
CA ALA A 13 -46.33 4.31 2.43
C ALA A 13 -46.43 2.87 2.97
N TYR A 14 -47.57 2.22 2.82
CA TYR A 14 -47.73 0.80 3.21
C TYR A 14 -46.96 -0.15 2.28
N LEU A 15 -46.86 0.15 0.98
CA LEU A 15 -46.04 -0.63 0.04
C LEU A 15 -44.53 -0.49 0.29
N THR A 16 -44.05 0.68 0.70
CA THR A 16 -42.63 0.92 1.04
C THR A 16 -42.23 0.35 2.41
N LEU A 17 -43.15 0.34 3.39
CA LEU A 17 -42.97 -0.36 4.67
C LEU A 17 -43.02 -1.90 4.52
N GLY A 18 -43.86 -2.41 3.63
CA GLY A 18 -43.93 -3.85 3.33
C GLY A 18 -42.68 -4.40 2.64
N PHE A 19 -42.11 -3.65 1.68
CA PHE A 19 -40.87 -4.05 0.99
C PHE A 19 -39.63 -4.00 1.91
N SER A 20 -39.57 -3.05 2.85
CA SER A 20 -38.46 -2.93 3.79
C SER A 20 -38.49 -4.02 4.87
N ALA A 21 -39.66 -4.42 5.35
CA ALA A 21 -39.81 -5.53 6.29
C ALA A 21 -39.48 -6.90 5.67
N ALA A 22 -39.86 -7.13 4.40
CA ALA A 22 -39.54 -8.36 3.67
C ALA A 22 -38.02 -8.48 3.37
N CYS A 23 -37.36 -7.39 2.99
CA CYS A 23 -35.90 -7.36 2.83
C CYS A 23 -35.17 -7.59 4.16
N PHE A 24 -35.68 -7.05 5.28
CA PHE A 24 -35.10 -7.28 6.60
C PHE A 24 -35.24 -8.74 7.06
N MET A 25 -36.40 -9.37 6.85
CA MET A 25 -36.57 -10.81 7.12
C MET A 25 -35.68 -11.69 6.25
N TYR A 26 -35.49 -11.35 4.97
CA TYR A 26 -34.62 -12.09 4.06
C TYR A 26 -33.13 -11.98 4.46
N MET A 27 -32.69 -10.80 4.93
CA MET A 27 -31.33 -10.62 5.46
C MET A 27 -31.11 -11.38 6.78
N VAL A 28 -32.10 -11.41 7.68
CA VAL A 28 -32.02 -12.16 8.94
C VAL A 28 -32.00 -13.68 8.68
N LEU A 29 -32.73 -14.17 7.67
CA LEU A 29 -32.69 -15.59 7.28
C LEU A 29 -31.36 -15.99 6.61
N ILE A 30 -30.72 -15.10 5.84
CA ILE A 30 -29.36 -15.33 5.32
C ILE A 30 -28.35 -15.35 6.46
N GLN A 31 -28.47 -14.46 7.46
CA GLN A 31 -27.61 -14.43 8.64
C GLN A 31 -27.75 -15.69 9.51
N TYR A 32 -28.97 -16.21 9.70
CA TYR A 32 -29.20 -17.41 10.50
C TYR A 32 -28.63 -18.68 9.84
N ASN A 33 -28.67 -18.76 8.50
CA ASN A 33 -28.06 -19.88 7.77
C ASN A 33 -26.52 -19.79 7.69
N TYR A 34 -25.94 -18.58 7.71
CA TYR A 34 -24.47 -18.41 7.81
C TYR A 34 -23.92 -18.80 9.18
N PHE A 35 -24.68 -18.59 10.26
CA PHE A 35 -24.23 -18.88 11.62
C PHE A 35 -24.21 -20.38 11.98
N LYS A 36 -24.86 -21.25 11.19
CA LYS A 36 -24.95 -22.69 11.49
C LYS A 36 -23.85 -23.56 10.85
N VAL A 37 -22.99 -23.00 10.00
CA VAL A 37 -21.95 -23.77 9.28
C VAL A 37 -20.53 -23.54 9.86
N GLY A 38 -20.39 -22.73 10.92
CA GLY A 38 -19.09 -22.28 11.44
C GLY A 38 -18.54 -22.96 12.71
N ASN A 39 -19.12 -24.06 13.20
CA ASN A 39 -18.76 -24.67 14.49
C ASN A 39 -18.24 -26.12 14.38
N GLU A 40 -17.35 -26.40 13.43
CA GLU A 40 -16.50 -27.59 13.48
C GLU A 40 -15.03 -27.18 13.50
N MET A 41 -14.42 -27.38 14.67
CA MET A 41 -13.01 -27.13 14.97
C MET A 41 -12.19 -28.28 14.36
N TYR A 42 -11.67 -28.09 13.15
CA TYR A 42 -10.76 -29.07 12.53
C TYR A 42 -9.31 -28.85 13.04
N PRO A 43 -8.60 -29.91 13.46
CA PRO A 43 -7.19 -29.81 13.82
C PRO A 43 -6.32 -29.54 12.58
N PRO A 44 -5.10 -28.97 12.75
CA PRO A 44 -4.25 -28.58 11.63
C PRO A 44 -3.84 -29.79 10.77
N PRO A 45 -3.83 -29.67 9.43
CA PRO A 45 -3.40 -30.75 8.56
C PRO A 45 -1.88 -30.99 8.70
N GLN A 46 -1.51 -32.23 9.00
CA GLN A 46 -0.15 -32.71 8.83
C GLN A 46 0.12 -32.89 7.34
N VAL A 47 1.10 -32.18 6.80
CA VAL A 47 1.51 -32.29 5.40
C VAL A 47 2.64 -33.29 5.31
N ASP A 48 2.32 -34.46 4.74
CA ASP A 48 3.27 -35.50 4.39
C ASP A 48 4.03 -35.10 3.11
N PHE A 49 5.36 -35.17 3.17
CA PHE A 49 6.25 -34.80 2.07
C PHE A 49 6.60 -36.04 1.25
N ALA A 50 5.70 -36.49 0.39
CA ALA A 50 6.04 -37.41 -0.69
C ALA A 50 5.00 -37.32 -1.80
N ASP A 51 5.40 -36.78 -2.96
CA ASP A 51 5.22 -37.46 -4.25
C ASP A 51 5.74 -36.57 -5.39
N ARG A 52 6.84 -37.03 -6.01
CA ARG A 52 7.39 -36.49 -7.25
C ARG A 52 6.84 -37.30 -8.41
N VAL A 53 5.99 -36.69 -9.23
CA VAL A 53 5.64 -37.23 -10.55
C VAL A 53 6.49 -36.52 -11.62
N THR A 54 7.35 -37.30 -12.25
CA THR A 54 8.20 -36.92 -13.39
C THR A 54 7.41 -36.86 -14.68
N LEU A 55 7.43 -35.72 -15.38
CA LEU A 55 7.06 -35.61 -16.80
C LEU A 55 8.27 -35.13 -17.58
N GLY A 56 8.71 -35.96 -18.52
CA GLY A 56 9.87 -35.74 -19.38
C GLY A 56 9.64 -34.63 -20.41
N GLY A 57 10.49 -33.61 -20.34
CA GLY A 57 10.75 -32.60 -21.36
C GLY A 57 12.25 -32.27 -21.35
N PRO A 58 12.78 -31.60 -22.38
CA PRO A 58 14.23 -31.39 -22.52
C PRO A 58 14.80 -30.65 -21.31
N ALA A 59 16.03 -31.01 -20.92
CA ALA A 59 16.65 -30.65 -19.66
C ALA A 59 16.55 -29.15 -19.35
N LEU A 60 15.91 -28.84 -18.23
CA LEU A 60 15.87 -27.52 -17.61
C LEU A 60 17.29 -27.10 -17.19
N PRO A 61 17.68 -25.83 -17.34
CA PRO A 61 18.85 -25.31 -16.64
C PRO A 61 18.65 -25.48 -15.14
N SER A 62 19.68 -25.97 -14.45
CA SER A 62 19.65 -26.14 -13.00
C SER A 62 19.54 -24.78 -12.30
N ALA A 63 19.03 -24.75 -11.07
CA ALA A 63 18.97 -23.52 -10.24
C ALA A 63 20.33 -22.79 -10.07
N VAL A 64 21.44 -23.47 -10.40
CA VAL A 64 22.80 -22.89 -10.42
C VAL A 64 22.98 -21.90 -11.57
N ASP A 65 22.35 -22.11 -12.73
CA ASP A 65 22.45 -21.20 -13.89
C ASP A 65 21.71 -19.88 -13.67
N ALA A 66 20.60 -19.90 -12.92
CA ALA A 66 19.81 -18.70 -12.63
C ALA A 66 20.57 -17.67 -11.79
N ARG A 67 21.49 -18.11 -10.90
CA ARG A 67 22.39 -17.23 -10.13
C ARG A 67 23.53 -16.65 -10.98
N ALA A 68 24.05 -17.39 -11.95
CA ALA A 68 25.07 -16.90 -12.89
C ALA A 68 24.54 -15.76 -13.79
N THR A 69 23.23 -15.73 -14.05
CA THR A 69 22.56 -14.68 -14.84
C THR A 69 22.44 -13.33 -14.11
N ILE A 70 22.52 -13.29 -12.78
CA ILE A 70 22.41 -12.03 -12.01
C ILE A 70 23.62 -11.12 -12.29
N THR A 71 24.77 -11.72 -12.61
CA THR A 71 26.03 -11.03 -12.90
C THR A 71 26.28 -10.77 -14.39
N SER A 72 25.54 -11.40 -15.29
CA SER A 72 25.71 -11.18 -16.74
C SER A 72 25.08 -9.86 -17.15
N SER A 73 25.87 -8.93 -17.70
CA SER A 73 25.36 -7.78 -18.42
C SER A 73 24.76 -8.26 -19.75
N PHE A 74 23.44 -8.27 -19.87
CA PHE A 74 22.80 -8.47 -21.16
C PHE A 74 23.18 -7.34 -22.12
N VAL A 75 23.49 -7.68 -23.36
CA VAL A 75 23.85 -6.69 -24.39
C VAL A 75 22.60 -5.99 -24.92
N GLY A 76 21.45 -6.67 -24.94
CA GLY A 76 20.17 -6.09 -25.38
C GLY A 76 18.91 -6.73 -24.78
N LEU A 77 17.78 -6.02 -24.87
CA LEU A 77 16.50 -6.44 -24.27
C LEU A 77 16.01 -7.80 -24.80
N LYS A 78 16.13 -8.04 -26.11
CA LYS A 78 15.65 -9.30 -26.72
C LYS A 78 16.43 -10.52 -26.24
N GLU A 79 17.73 -10.38 -26.03
CA GLU A 79 18.58 -11.43 -25.46
C GLU A 79 18.20 -11.70 -24.01
N ALA A 80 18.05 -10.64 -23.21
CA ALA A 80 17.63 -10.72 -21.83
C ALA A 80 16.27 -11.42 -21.67
N ILE A 81 15.30 -11.11 -22.53
CA ILE A 81 14.00 -11.78 -22.55
C ILE A 81 14.18 -13.29 -22.79
N ARG A 82 14.91 -13.67 -23.86
CA ARG A 82 15.12 -15.10 -24.18
C ARG A 82 15.79 -15.87 -23.04
N ALA A 83 16.74 -15.25 -22.35
CA ALA A 83 17.47 -15.86 -21.24
C ALA A 83 16.62 -16.08 -19.97
N ARG A 84 15.47 -15.40 -19.84
CA ARG A 84 14.62 -15.44 -18.63
C ARG A 84 13.26 -16.09 -18.86
N VAL A 85 12.92 -16.49 -20.07
CA VAL A 85 11.66 -17.18 -20.34
C VAL A 85 11.67 -18.59 -19.74
N ILE A 86 10.58 -18.96 -19.06
CA ILE A 86 10.33 -20.33 -18.60
C ILE A 86 8.93 -20.72 -19.05
N GLY A 87 8.78 -21.92 -19.62
CA GLY A 87 7.48 -22.41 -20.10
C GLY A 87 6.85 -21.55 -21.20
N GLY A 88 7.67 -20.82 -21.97
CA GLY A 88 7.19 -19.89 -23.01
C GLY A 88 6.57 -18.60 -22.45
N ALA A 89 6.73 -18.31 -21.16
CA ALA A 89 6.21 -17.12 -20.50
C ALA A 89 7.30 -16.33 -19.75
N ILE A 90 7.12 -15.02 -19.67
CA ILE A 90 7.98 -14.10 -18.91
C ILE A 90 7.17 -13.00 -18.23
N VAL A 91 7.60 -12.61 -17.03
CA VAL A 91 7.13 -11.43 -16.30
C VAL A 91 8.05 -10.26 -16.63
N LEU A 92 7.52 -9.19 -17.20
CA LEU A 92 8.25 -7.96 -17.50
C LEU A 92 7.85 -6.85 -16.53
N VAL A 93 8.83 -6.11 -16.04
CA VAL A 93 8.61 -4.96 -15.15
C VAL A 93 9.39 -3.78 -15.70
N VAL A 94 8.71 -2.67 -16.01
CA VAL A 94 9.38 -1.44 -16.47
C VAL A 94 9.59 -0.51 -15.28
N VAL A 95 10.80 0.04 -15.15
CA VAL A 95 11.18 0.78 -13.94
C VAL A 95 12.20 1.89 -14.22
N ASP A 96 12.07 3.01 -13.50
CA ASP A 96 13.05 4.09 -13.40
C ASP A 96 13.68 4.18 -12.00
N SER A 97 14.76 4.95 -11.90
CA SER A 97 15.54 5.18 -10.69
C SER A 97 14.74 5.75 -9.51
N GLY A 98 13.68 6.51 -9.80
CA GLY A 98 12.74 7.01 -8.81
C GLY A 98 11.94 5.92 -8.10
N TYR A 99 11.83 4.72 -8.69
CA TYR A 99 11.04 3.61 -8.16
C TYR A 99 11.85 2.37 -7.73
N ILE A 100 13.18 2.48 -7.62
CA ILE A 100 14.07 1.37 -7.21
C ILE A 100 13.57 0.65 -5.95
N GLU A 101 13.18 1.39 -4.91
CA GLU A 101 12.73 0.80 -3.65
C GLU A 101 11.45 -0.01 -3.80
N MET A 102 10.53 0.42 -4.67
CA MET A 102 9.29 -0.31 -4.94
C MET A 102 9.56 -1.54 -5.80
N ALA A 103 10.50 -1.45 -6.75
CA ALA A 103 10.95 -2.61 -7.53
C ALA A 103 11.64 -3.67 -6.66
N ILE A 104 12.48 -3.27 -5.70
CA ILE A 104 13.06 -4.19 -4.70
C ILE A 104 11.94 -4.81 -3.86
N ASN A 105 10.94 -4.00 -3.45
CA ASN A 105 9.81 -4.52 -2.69
C ASN A 105 9.04 -5.59 -3.49
N LEU A 106 8.66 -5.29 -4.73
CA LEU A 106 8.00 -6.24 -5.63
C LEU A 106 8.82 -7.52 -5.77
N HIS A 107 10.13 -7.42 -6.01
CA HIS A 107 10.99 -8.59 -6.12
C HIS A 107 10.95 -9.46 -4.86
N ARG A 108 11.12 -8.87 -3.67
CA ARG A 108 11.11 -9.59 -2.39
C ARG A 108 9.75 -10.21 -2.07
N THR A 109 8.68 -9.42 -2.17
CA THR A 109 7.33 -9.86 -1.79
C THR A 109 6.76 -10.89 -2.75
N SER A 110 7.16 -10.83 -4.02
CA SER A 110 6.53 -11.58 -5.11
C SER A 110 7.47 -12.61 -5.72
N PHE A 111 8.59 -12.19 -6.31
CA PHE A 111 9.42 -13.10 -7.11
C PHE A 111 10.27 -14.02 -6.25
N GLU A 112 11.01 -13.46 -5.30
CA GLU A 112 11.86 -14.23 -4.36
C GLU A 112 11.00 -15.13 -3.47
N LYS A 113 9.99 -14.56 -2.81
CA LYS A 113 9.12 -15.31 -1.89
C LYS A 113 8.37 -16.46 -2.57
N LEU A 114 7.94 -16.28 -3.83
CA LEU A 114 7.15 -17.29 -4.56
C LEU A 114 7.99 -18.13 -5.52
N GLN A 115 9.33 -17.96 -5.52
CA GLN A 115 10.26 -18.67 -6.42
C GLN A 115 9.86 -18.53 -7.90
N ILE A 116 9.48 -17.31 -8.30
CA ILE A 116 9.20 -16.98 -9.70
C ILE A 116 10.52 -16.52 -10.32
N ASP A 117 11.09 -17.36 -11.18
CA ASP A 117 12.38 -17.06 -11.82
C ASP A 117 12.24 -16.42 -13.20
N ASN A 118 11.09 -16.56 -13.86
CA ASN A 118 10.87 -16.04 -15.21
C ASN A 118 10.51 -14.56 -15.23
N TYR A 119 11.27 -13.71 -14.56
CA TYR A 119 11.09 -12.25 -14.55
C TYR A 119 12.29 -11.51 -15.16
N LEU A 120 12.03 -10.29 -15.61
CA LEU A 120 13.04 -9.34 -16.06
C LEU A 120 12.59 -7.90 -15.78
N PHE A 121 13.38 -7.16 -14.99
CA PHE A 121 13.24 -5.72 -14.88
C PHE A 121 13.89 -5.05 -16.09
N VAL A 122 13.21 -4.06 -16.66
CA VAL A 122 13.66 -3.27 -17.81
C VAL A 122 13.80 -1.82 -17.36
N GLY A 123 15.05 -1.39 -17.24
CA GLY A 123 15.41 -0.04 -16.83
C GLY A 123 15.26 0.97 -17.96
N ILE A 124 14.60 2.09 -17.68
CA ILE A 124 14.46 3.22 -18.61
C ILE A 124 15.43 4.38 -18.36
N ASP A 125 16.31 4.23 -17.37
CA ASP A 125 17.47 5.10 -17.16
C ASP A 125 18.72 4.29 -16.78
N HIS A 126 19.88 4.94 -16.74
CA HIS A 126 21.17 4.30 -16.53
C HIS A 126 21.43 3.89 -15.06
N GLN A 127 20.70 4.44 -14.09
CA GLN A 127 20.96 4.25 -12.66
C GLN A 127 20.18 3.07 -12.09
N VAL A 128 18.97 2.84 -12.60
CA VAL A 128 18.03 1.87 -12.03
C VAL A 128 18.57 0.44 -12.01
N CYS A 129 19.17 -0.05 -13.10
CA CYS A 129 19.67 -1.42 -13.14
C CYS A 129 20.90 -1.64 -12.26
N SER A 130 21.76 -0.63 -12.13
CA SER A 130 22.89 -0.68 -11.19
C SER A 130 22.38 -0.80 -9.75
N GLY A 131 21.40 0.02 -9.36
CA GLY A 131 20.76 -0.06 -8.05
C GLY A 131 20.09 -1.41 -7.80
N LEU A 132 19.36 -1.94 -8.79
CA LEU A 132 18.67 -3.23 -8.67
C LEU A 132 19.64 -4.43 -8.56
N ARG A 133 20.73 -4.44 -9.33
CA ARG A 133 21.74 -5.52 -9.28
C ARG A 133 22.45 -5.60 -7.94
N LEU A 134 22.67 -4.47 -7.25
CA LEU A 134 23.22 -4.46 -5.89
C LEU A 134 22.33 -5.21 -4.88
N HIS A 135 21.06 -5.40 -5.21
CA HIS A 135 20.08 -6.14 -4.42
C HIS A 135 19.74 -7.52 -5.02
N GLY A 136 20.56 -8.04 -5.94
CA GLY A 136 20.34 -9.36 -6.55
C GLY A 136 19.20 -9.39 -7.58
N VAL A 137 18.70 -8.23 -8.01
CA VAL A 137 17.56 -8.15 -8.94
C VAL A 137 18.07 -8.08 -10.39
N VAL A 138 17.60 -9.04 -11.22
CA VAL A 138 17.93 -9.11 -12.65
C VAL A 138 17.30 -7.94 -13.40
N CYS A 139 18.14 -7.11 -14.03
CA CYS A 139 17.73 -5.92 -14.76
C CYS A 139 18.54 -5.70 -16.04
N VAL A 140 17.87 -5.27 -17.11
CA VAL A 140 18.49 -4.83 -18.38
C VAL A 140 18.11 -3.37 -18.68
N THR A 141 19.09 -2.54 -19.01
CA THR A 141 18.82 -1.17 -19.50
C THR A 141 18.52 -1.26 -20.99
N HIS A 142 17.42 -0.66 -21.44
CA HIS A 142 17.09 -0.69 -22.86
C HIS A 142 18.04 0.22 -23.66
N GLU A 143 18.55 -0.26 -24.80
CA GLU A 143 19.55 0.38 -25.67
C GLU A 143 19.23 1.86 -25.98
N GLY A 144 17.95 2.16 -26.22
CA GLY A 144 17.47 3.53 -26.49
C GLY A 144 17.66 4.54 -25.35
N PHE A 145 18.08 4.11 -24.17
CA PHE A 145 18.36 4.97 -23.00
C PHE A 145 19.81 4.89 -22.52
N MET A 146 20.69 4.18 -23.24
CA MET A 146 22.10 4.00 -22.86
C MET A 146 23.00 5.19 -23.26
N GLY A 147 22.47 6.21 -23.95
CA GLY A 147 23.26 7.24 -24.64
C GLY A 147 23.17 8.68 -24.11
N GLU A 148 22.34 9.01 -23.13
CA GLU A 148 22.12 10.41 -22.72
C GLU A 148 22.61 10.71 -21.31
N LYS A 149 23.68 11.52 -21.23
CA LYS A 149 24.09 12.21 -20.00
C LYS A 149 22.97 13.14 -19.57
N ASN A 150 22.59 13.04 -18.28
CA ASN A 150 21.81 13.99 -17.49
C ASN A 150 21.47 15.30 -18.22
N SER A 151 20.30 15.34 -18.84
CA SER A 151 19.56 16.57 -18.96
C SER A 151 18.31 16.40 -18.11
N ASP A 152 18.04 17.39 -17.25
CA ASP A 152 16.74 17.55 -16.61
C ASP A 152 15.70 17.55 -17.74
N SER A 153 15.09 16.39 -17.99
CA SER A 153 14.12 16.24 -19.07
C SER A 153 12.89 17.02 -18.65
N ASN A 154 12.83 18.27 -19.09
CA ASN A 154 11.70 19.17 -18.92
C ASN A 154 10.40 18.43 -19.25
N TRP A 155 9.40 18.60 -18.38
CA TRP A 155 8.05 18.08 -18.57
C TRP A 155 7.55 18.49 -19.96
N GLY A 156 7.27 17.50 -20.84
CA GLY A 156 6.85 17.73 -22.23
C GLY A 156 7.91 17.49 -23.33
N SER A 157 9.12 17.04 -23.00
CA SER A 157 10.14 16.63 -23.99
C SER A 157 9.85 15.27 -24.66
N THR A 158 10.37 15.03 -25.87
CA THR A 158 10.25 13.76 -26.60
C THR A 158 10.80 12.58 -25.81
N GLU A 159 11.83 12.78 -24.99
CA GLU A 159 12.37 11.74 -24.11
C GLU A 159 11.39 11.39 -22.97
N PHE A 160 10.65 12.36 -22.40
CA PHE A 160 9.59 12.10 -21.41
C PHE A 160 8.38 11.38 -22.02
N MET A 161 8.01 11.75 -23.25
CA MET A 161 6.95 11.10 -24.02
C MET A 161 7.26 9.63 -24.33
N GLN A 162 8.53 9.32 -24.62
CA GLN A 162 9.00 7.94 -24.82
C GLN A 162 8.97 7.10 -23.54
N LYS A 163 9.28 7.68 -22.37
CA LYS A 163 9.26 6.97 -21.08
C LYS A 163 7.86 6.50 -20.67
N THR A 164 6.84 7.34 -20.86
CA THR A 164 5.46 7.04 -20.39
C THR A 164 4.83 5.84 -21.10
N HIS A 165 5.11 5.65 -22.39
CA HIS A 165 4.52 4.58 -23.21
C HIS A 165 5.44 3.36 -23.40
N PHE A 166 6.66 3.43 -22.86
CA PHE A 166 7.69 2.42 -23.07
C PHE A 166 7.26 1.01 -22.65
N LYS A 167 6.40 0.92 -21.61
CA LYS A 167 5.77 -0.33 -21.15
C LYS A 167 5.13 -1.12 -22.29
N THR A 168 4.36 -0.46 -23.17
CA THR A 168 3.73 -1.12 -24.32
C THR A 168 4.75 -1.66 -25.32
N ARG A 169 5.84 -0.93 -25.56
CA ARG A 169 6.92 -1.35 -26.46
C ARG A 169 7.64 -2.59 -25.93
N VAL A 170 7.90 -2.64 -24.61
CA VAL A 170 8.53 -3.79 -23.96
C VAL A 170 7.68 -5.05 -24.11
N VAL A 171 6.37 -4.94 -23.88
CA VAL A 171 5.44 -6.05 -24.10
C VAL A 171 5.45 -6.49 -25.55
N LEU A 172 5.33 -5.56 -26.50
CA LEU A 172 5.38 -5.87 -27.94
C LEU A 172 6.63 -6.66 -28.34
N GLN A 173 7.81 -6.30 -27.80
CA GLN A 173 9.05 -7.03 -28.09
C GLN A 173 9.00 -8.48 -27.60
N GLY A 174 8.46 -8.73 -26.40
CA GLY A 174 8.27 -10.10 -25.91
C GLY A 174 7.30 -10.90 -26.78
N LEU A 175 6.18 -10.29 -27.20
CA LEU A 175 5.20 -10.92 -28.09
C LEU A 175 5.78 -11.22 -29.48
N GLN A 176 6.61 -10.32 -30.03
CA GLN A 176 7.30 -10.52 -31.32
C GLN A 176 8.33 -11.65 -31.28
N LEU A 177 8.86 -11.97 -30.09
CA LEU A 177 9.73 -13.12 -29.87
C LEU A 177 8.97 -14.45 -29.73
N GLY A 178 7.63 -14.41 -29.73
CA GLY A 178 6.80 -15.61 -29.61
C GLY A 178 6.49 -16.04 -28.18
N PHE A 179 6.69 -15.16 -27.18
CA PHE A 179 6.48 -15.48 -25.78
C PHE A 179 5.20 -14.86 -25.22
N GLN A 180 4.61 -15.52 -24.22
CA GLN A 180 3.58 -14.93 -23.37
C GLN A 180 4.22 -13.94 -22.42
N VAL A 181 3.63 -12.75 -22.29
CA VAL A 181 4.17 -11.67 -21.47
C VAL A 181 3.16 -11.29 -20.39
N LEU A 182 3.52 -11.51 -19.13
CA LEU A 182 2.85 -10.88 -17.99
C LEU A 182 3.56 -9.55 -17.73
N ILE A 183 2.88 -8.43 -17.94
CA ILE A 183 3.39 -7.13 -17.48
C ILE A 183 2.86 -6.85 -16.07
N THR A 184 3.70 -6.30 -15.21
CA THR A 184 3.28 -5.79 -13.90
C THR A 184 3.94 -4.45 -13.59
N ASP A 185 3.20 -3.54 -12.96
CA ASP A 185 3.75 -2.34 -12.34
C ASP A 185 4.49 -2.69 -11.04
N VAL A 186 5.39 -1.80 -10.61
CA VAL A 186 6.25 -1.96 -9.42
C VAL A 186 5.48 -1.84 -8.09
N ASP A 187 4.24 -1.40 -8.13
CA ASP A 187 3.34 -1.22 -6.99
C ASP A 187 2.28 -2.32 -6.90
N VAL A 188 2.62 -3.51 -7.40
CA VAL A 188 1.85 -4.74 -7.24
C VAL A 188 2.56 -5.67 -6.26
N VAL A 189 1.80 -6.46 -5.49
CA VAL A 189 2.33 -7.54 -4.65
C VAL A 189 1.63 -8.84 -5.01
N PHE A 190 2.39 -9.92 -5.23
CA PHE A 190 1.84 -11.24 -5.49
C PHE A 190 1.77 -12.02 -4.18
N PHE A 191 0.60 -12.59 -3.92
CA PHE A 191 0.38 -13.53 -2.82
C PHE A 191 0.56 -14.98 -3.28
N LYS A 192 0.39 -15.24 -4.58
CA LYS A 192 0.52 -16.55 -5.22
C LYS A 192 1.14 -16.38 -6.61
N ASN A 193 1.72 -17.45 -7.15
CA ASN A 193 2.12 -17.46 -8.55
C ASN A 193 0.87 -17.21 -9.42
N PRO A 194 0.83 -16.17 -10.28
CA PRO A 194 -0.38 -15.80 -11.02
C PRO A 194 -0.64 -16.70 -12.23
N PHE A 195 0.38 -17.40 -12.76
CA PHE A 195 0.25 -18.14 -14.02
C PHE A 195 -0.90 -19.19 -14.02
N PRO A 196 -1.09 -19.99 -12.95
CA PRO A 196 -2.21 -20.95 -12.87
C PRO A 196 -3.61 -20.32 -12.86
N TYR A 197 -3.72 -19.02 -12.62
CA TYR A 197 -5.01 -18.32 -12.48
C TYR A 197 -5.46 -17.63 -13.78
N PHE A 198 -4.62 -17.63 -14.82
CA PHE A 198 -5.01 -17.28 -16.18
C PHE A 198 -5.70 -18.47 -16.83
N THR A 199 -7.01 -18.34 -17.05
CA THR A 199 -7.91 -19.48 -17.34
C THR A 199 -8.52 -19.42 -18.74
N CYS A 200 -8.24 -18.37 -19.52
CA CYS A 200 -8.74 -18.28 -20.88
C CYS A 200 -7.64 -18.63 -21.89
N SER A 201 -7.57 -19.91 -22.28
CA SER A 201 -6.56 -20.39 -23.22
C SER A 201 -6.69 -19.80 -24.63
N ASP A 202 -7.89 -19.40 -25.04
CA ASP A 202 -8.17 -18.84 -26.38
C ASP A 202 -8.26 -17.31 -26.41
N CYS A 203 -8.06 -16.63 -25.27
CA CYS A 203 -7.98 -15.17 -25.21
C CYS A 203 -6.60 -14.68 -25.65
N ASP A 204 -6.58 -13.54 -26.36
CA ASP A 204 -5.35 -12.83 -26.68
C ASP A 204 -4.76 -12.15 -25.43
N ILE A 205 -5.63 -11.63 -24.55
CA ILE A 205 -5.25 -10.91 -23.33
C ILE A 205 -6.16 -11.28 -22.15
N GLU A 206 -5.54 -11.48 -20.99
CA GLU A 206 -6.21 -11.52 -19.68
C GLU A 206 -5.75 -10.32 -18.84
N ILE A 207 -6.63 -9.34 -18.63
CA ILE A 207 -6.30 -8.01 -18.09
C ILE A 207 -7.05 -7.72 -16.79
N SER A 208 -6.33 -7.18 -15.79
CA SER A 208 -6.97 -6.65 -14.59
C SER A 208 -7.88 -5.47 -14.93
N ASN A 209 -8.92 -5.23 -14.14
CA ASN A 209 -9.86 -4.14 -14.40
C ASN A 209 -9.86 -3.09 -13.30
N ASP A 210 -9.87 -1.84 -13.74
CA ASP A 210 -10.42 -0.73 -12.98
C ASP A 210 -11.95 -0.72 -13.18
N ILE A 211 -12.68 0.20 -12.55
CA ILE A 211 -14.16 0.22 -12.52
C ILE A 211 -14.81 -0.11 -13.88
N SER A 212 -14.37 0.54 -14.96
CA SER A 212 -14.92 0.36 -16.31
C SER A 212 -13.88 0.16 -17.40
N GLU A 213 -12.61 -0.02 -17.05
CA GLU A 213 -11.48 -0.02 -18.00
C GLU A 213 -10.47 -1.12 -17.69
N GLY A 214 -9.75 -1.59 -18.71
CA GLY A 214 -8.57 -2.44 -18.50
C GLY A 214 -7.45 -1.66 -17.81
N ASN A 215 -6.88 -2.25 -16.77
CA ASN A 215 -5.75 -1.68 -16.05
C ASN A 215 -4.44 -2.15 -16.71
N SER A 216 -3.65 -1.20 -17.22
CA SER A 216 -2.41 -1.54 -17.94
C SER A 216 -1.24 -1.89 -17.01
N GLY A 217 -1.46 -1.86 -15.69
CA GLY A 217 -0.47 -2.20 -14.68
C GLY A 217 -0.40 -3.68 -14.32
N PHE A 218 -1.35 -4.50 -14.77
CA PHE A 218 -1.25 -5.96 -14.66
C PHE A 218 -2.10 -6.69 -15.70
N TYR A 219 -1.45 -7.37 -16.66
CA TYR A 219 -2.13 -8.23 -17.63
C TYR A 219 -1.18 -9.27 -18.27
N LEU A 220 -1.74 -10.41 -18.64
CA LEU A 220 -1.08 -11.41 -19.48
C LEU A 220 -1.50 -11.18 -20.94
N ALA A 221 -0.51 -11.01 -21.83
CA ALA A 221 -0.71 -10.99 -23.28
C ALA A 221 -0.06 -12.21 -23.93
N ARG A 222 -0.77 -12.86 -24.86
CA ARG A 222 -0.28 -14.01 -25.63
C ARG A 222 0.31 -13.57 -26.97
N PRO A 223 1.27 -14.31 -27.56
CA PRO A 223 1.97 -13.90 -28.78
C PRO A 223 1.13 -14.08 -30.06
N THR A 224 -0.15 -13.70 -30.03
CA THR A 224 -1.08 -13.80 -31.15
C THR A 224 -0.92 -12.62 -32.10
N SER A 225 -1.49 -12.72 -33.31
CA SER A 225 -1.53 -11.57 -34.23
C SER A 225 -2.34 -10.40 -33.66
N PRO A 226 -3.55 -10.60 -33.10
CA PRO A 226 -4.32 -9.52 -32.47
C PRO A 226 -3.58 -8.81 -31.33
N ALA A 227 -2.96 -9.56 -30.40
CA ALA A 227 -2.22 -8.95 -29.31
C ALA A 227 -1.05 -8.10 -29.82
N ARG A 228 -0.29 -8.58 -30.82
CA ARG A 228 0.79 -7.79 -31.43
C ARG A 228 0.27 -6.51 -32.10
N THR A 229 -0.85 -6.60 -32.83
CA THR A 229 -1.50 -5.43 -33.46
C THR A 229 -1.96 -4.40 -32.43
N LEU A 230 -2.58 -4.86 -31.34
CA LEU A 230 -3.00 -3.99 -30.23
C LEU A 230 -1.81 -3.21 -29.66
N HIS A 231 -0.73 -3.90 -29.29
CA HIS A 231 0.42 -3.25 -28.66
C HIS A 231 1.18 -2.36 -29.65
N ALA A 232 1.34 -2.77 -30.92
CA ALA A 232 1.94 -1.93 -31.94
C ALA A 232 1.14 -0.64 -32.16
N SER A 233 -0.18 -0.75 -32.28
CA SER A 233 -1.07 0.40 -32.51
C SER A 233 -1.12 1.31 -31.28
N ALA A 234 -1.22 0.76 -30.07
CA ALA A 234 -1.20 1.52 -28.83
C ALA A 234 0.13 2.27 -28.63
N TRP A 235 1.25 1.65 -29.01
CA TRP A 235 2.57 2.30 -29.01
C TRP A 235 2.62 3.47 -30.01
N GLU A 236 2.10 3.31 -31.22
CA GLU A 236 2.05 4.39 -32.21
C GLU A 236 1.12 5.54 -31.76
N ILE A 237 -0.04 5.23 -31.15
CA ILE A 237 -0.91 6.24 -30.52
C ILE A 237 -0.12 7.03 -29.47
N GLY A 238 0.59 6.32 -28.58
CA GLY A 238 1.40 6.93 -27.54
C GLY A 238 2.53 7.81 -28.08
N LYS A 239 3.22 7.37 -29.13
CA LYS A 239 4.27 8.16 -29.81
C LYS A 239 3.74 9.48 -30.40
N VAL A 240 2.58 9.43 -31.05
CA VAL A 240 2.00 10.61 -31.72
C VAL A 240 1.36 11.57 -30.71
N ALA A 241 0.64 11.02 -29.74
CA ALA A 241 -0.08 11.83 -28.75
C ALA A 241 0.84 12.35 -27.65
N GLY A 242 1.91 11.64 -27.31
CA GLY A 242 2.84 12.04 -26.26
C GLY A 242 2.22 11.93 -24.87
N ASP A 243 2.40 12.99 -24.07
CA ASP A 243 1.85 13.14 -22.72
C ASP A 243 0.34 13.46 -22.71
N ARG A 244 -0.23 13.84 -23.86
CA ARG A 244 -1.68 14.09 -24.02
C ARG A 244 -2.53 12.85 -23.77
N ILE A 245 -1.92 11.66 -23.79
CA ILE A 245 -2.59 10.40 -23.48
C ILE A 245 -1.70 9.55 -22.58
N SER A 246 -2.29 8.96 -21.53
CA SER A 246 -1.57 8.00 -20.70
C SER A 246 -1.42 6.65 -21.43
N ASN A 247 -0.45 5.84 -21.00
CA ASN A 247 -0.27 4.49 -21.52
C ASN A 247 -1.54 3.63 -21.45
N GLN A 248 -2.24 3.67 -20.30
CA GLN A 248 -3.50 2.96 -20.11
C GLN A 248 -4.57 3.44 -21.09
N LYS A 249 -4.73 4.76 -21.27
CA LYS A 249 -5.70 5.32 -22.22
C LYS A 249 -5.39 4.96 -23.67
N ALA A 250 -4.11 4.95 -24.06
CA ALA A 250 -3.70 4.55 -25.41
C ALA A 250 -4.01 3.07 -25.66
N LEU A 251 -3.74 2.20 -24.67
CA LEU A 251 -4.05 0.78 -24.73
C LEU A 251 -5.57 0.55 -24.77
N ASN A 252 -6.34 1.13 -23.86
CA ASN A 252 -7.80 0.98 -23.78
C ASN A 252 -8.50 1.49 -25.04
N ARG A 253 -8.09 2.65 -25.58
CA ARG A 253 -8.64 3.16 -26.84
C ARG A 253 -8.49 2.16 -27.98
N MET A 254 -7.33 1.52 -28.10
CA MET A 254 -7.11 0.53 -29.16
C MET A 254 -7.85 -0.78 -28.86
N LEU A 255 -7.84 -1.22 -27.60
CA LEU A 255 -8.54 -2.41 -27.14
C LEU A 255 -10.05 -2.30 -27.40
N GLU A 256 -10.68 -1.19 -27.05
CA GLU A 256 -12.10 -0.89 -27.35
C GLU A 256 -12.38 -0.93 -28.86
N ASN A 257 -11.53 -0.30 -29.67
CA ASN A 257 -11.68 -0.30 -31.13
C ASN A 257 -11.61 -1.72 -31.72
N MET A 258 -10.68 -2.55 -31.26
CA MET A 258 -10.53 -3.93 -31.75
C MET A 258 -11.67 -4.82 -31.25
N GLN A 259 -12.14 -4.63 -30.01
CA GLN A 259 -13.28 -5.36 -29.48
C GLN A 259 -14.56 -5.06 -30.26
N MET A 260 -14.83 -3.79 -30.59
CA MET A 260 -15.99 -3.41 -31.41
C MET A 260 -16.00 -4.08 -32.79
N LYS A 261 -14.81 -4.40 -33.32
CA LYS A 261 -14.64 -5.08 -34.61
C LYS A 261 -14.52 -6.60 -34.49
N ASN A 262 -14.61 -7.16 -33.27
CA ASN A 262 -14.36 -8.57 -32.99
C ASN A 262 -12.98 -9.06 -33.46
N GLU A 263 -11.98 -8.18 -33.42
CA GLU A 263 -10.60 -8.45 -33.87
C GLU A 263 -9.70 -8.96 -32.73
N ILE A 264 -10.15 -8.91 -31.48
CA ILE A 264 -9.39 -9.33 -30.30
C ILE A 264 -10.30 -10.02 -29.27
N LYS A 265 -9.81 -11.09 -28.67
CA LYS A 265 -10.44 -11.79 -27.55
C LYS A 265 -9.79 -11.39 -26.25
N ILE A 266 -10.57 -10.85 -25.33
CA ILE A 266 -10.09 -10.46 -24.00
C ILE A 266 -10.89 -11.14 -22.90
N LYS A 267 -10.26 -11.30 -21.74
CA LYS A 267 -10.95 -11.64 -20.50
C LYS A 267 -10.49 -10.71 -19.39
N PHE A 268 -11.46 -10.14 -18.69
CA PHE A 268 -11.16 -9.40 -17.46
C PHE A 268 -10.89 -10.38 -16.32
N LEU A 269 -9.83 -10.10 -15.57
CA LEU A 269 -9.48 -10.86 -14.38
C LEU A 269 -10.51 -10.61 -13.27
N SER A 270 -10.77 -11.65 -12.48
CA SER A 270 -11.68 -11.56 -11.34
C SER A 270 -11.12 -10.62 -10.28
N LYS A 271 -11.90 -9.61 -9.87
CA LYS A 271 -11.56 -8.71 -8.75
C LYS A 271 -11.44 -9.44 -7.40
N TYR A 272 -11.96 -10.66 -7.28
CA TYR A 272 -11.77 -11.48 -6.08
C TYR A 272 -10.36 -12.08 -5.99
N LEU A 273 -9.73 -12.35 -7.13
CA LEU A 273 -8.39 -12.94 -7.21
C LEU A 273 -7.32 -11.88 -7.50
N PHE A 274 -7.66 -10.86 -8.28
CA PHE A 274 -6.77 -9.79 -8.75
C PHE A 274 -7.35 -8.40 -8.42
N PRO A 275 -7.64 -8.09 -7.14
CA PRO A 275 -8.22 -6.81 -6.77
C PRO A 275 -7.30 -5.62 -7.07
N ASN A 276 -7.92 -4.53 -7.54
CA ASN A 276 -7.31 -3.21 -7.53
C ASN A 276 -7.31 -2.62 -6.11
N GLY A 277 -6.73 -1.43 -5.96
CA GLY A 277 -6.56 -0.79 -4.66
C GLY A 277 -7.86 -0.39 -3.97
N VAL A 278 -8.92 -0.04 -4.71
CA VAL A 278 -10.24 0.23 -4.10
C VAL A 278 -10.81 -1.06 -3.53
N ASP A 279 -10.83 -2.12 -4.34
CA ASP A 279 -11.44 -3.39 -3.95
C ASP A 279 -10.68 -4.04 -2.77
N TYR A 280 -9.35 -3.98 -2.76
CA TYR A 280 -8.55 -4.59 -1.69
C TYR A 280 -8.49 -3.76 -0.41
N PHE A 281 -8.08 -2.49 -0.50
CA PHE A 281 -7.77 -1.67 0.67
C PHE A 281 -9.01 -0.93 1.20
N GLU A 282 -9.79 -0.33 0.32
CA GLU A 282 -10.88 0.58 0.71
C GLU A 282 -12.17 -0.21 0.99
N SER A 283 -12.72 -0.90 -0.01
CA SER A 283 -13.91 -1.76 0.14
C SER A 283 -13.65 -2.98 1.02
N GLY A 284 -12.41 -3.48 1.00
CA GLY A 284 -11.98 -4.60 1.82
C GLY A 284 -11.60 -4.23 3.25
N HIS A 285 -11.56 -2.94 3.60
CA HIS A 285 -11.13 -2.42 4.91
C HIS A 285 -9.78 -2.97 5.39
N ARG A 286 -8.81 -3.13 4.46
CA ARG A 286 -7.47 -3.64 4.76
C ARG A 286 -6.46 -2.51 4.89
N TYR A 287 -6.60 -1.73 5.96
CA TYR A 287 -5.74 -0.56 6.17
C TYR A 287 -4.47 -0.85 6.97
N PHE A 288 -4.44 -1.95 7.72
CA PHE A 288 -3.38 -2.29 8.66
C PHE A 288 -2.88 -3.73 8.48
N ALA A 289 -1.70 -4.05 9.01
CA ALA A 289 -1.09 -5.37 8.86
C ALA A 289 -1.85 -6.51 9.58
N ASP A 290 -2.66 -6.17 10.59
CA ASP A 290 -3.57 -7.08 11.30
C ASP A 290 -4.97 -7.16 10.67
N SER A 291 -5.20 -6.47 9.55
CA SER A 291 -6.48 -6.60 8.84
C SER A 291 -6.65 -8.01 8.30
N PRO A 292 -7.90 -8.52 8.19
CA PRO A 292 -8.14 -9.87 7.68
C PRO A 292 -7.49 -10.12 6.32
N ALA A 293 -6.65 -11.16 6.24
CA ALA A 293 -5.96 -11.55 5.03
C ALA A 293 -6.95 -11.87 3.90
N CYS A 294 -6.59 -11.56 2.65
CA CYS A 294 -7.33 -12.04 1.50
C CYS A 294 -6.80 -13.41 1.06
N SER A 295 -7.35 -14.49 1.62
CA SER A 295 -6.88 -15.86 1.37
C SER A 295 -7.00 -16.29 -0.10
N GLN A 296 -8.02 -15.81 -0.82
CA GLN A 296 -8.18 -16.11 -2.24
C GLN A 296 -7.29 -15.27 -3.17
N CYS A 297 -6.84 -14.09 -2.73
CA CYS A 297 -6.13 -13.16 -3.60
C CYS A 297 -4.84 -13.79 -4.13
N VAL A 298 -4.59 -13.55 -5.41
CA VAL A 298 -3.40 -13.93 -6.15
C VAL A 298 -2.40 -12.79 -6.14
N MET A 299 -2.89 -11.56 -6.28
CA MET A 299 -2.10 -10.34 -6.16
C MET A 299 -2.97 -9.20 -5.62
N VAL A 300 -2.35 -8.06 -5.31
CA VAL A 300 -3.03 -6.78 -5.14
C VAL A 300 -2.27 -5.70 -5.90
N HIS A 301 -3.00 -4.85 -6.61
CA HIS A 301 -2.45 -3.63 -7.19
C HIS A 301 -2.68 -2.43 -6.25
N ASN A 302 -1.62 -1.73 -5.88
CA ASN A 302 -1.68 -0.52 -5.04
C ASN A 302 -1.98 0.76 -5.86
N ASN A 303 -2.91 0.64 -6.80
CA ASN A 303 -3.50 1.77 -7.52
C ASN A 303 -4.61 2.44 -6.69
N TRP A 304 -5.29 3.43 -7.28
CA TRP A 304 -6.29 4.27 -6.58
C TRP A 304 -5.74 5.08 -5.41
N ILE A 305 -4.42 5.29 -5.42
CA ILE A 305 -3.69 6.18 -4.53
C ILE A 305 -2.63 6.94 -5.32
N LEU A 306 -2.59 8.26 -5.13
CA LEU A 306 -1.65 9.15 -5.78
C LEU A 306 -0.36 9.29 -4.96
N THR A 307 0.74 9.55 -5.66
CA THR A 307 2.11 9.73 -5.17
C THR A 307 2.82 8.45 -4.71
N LYS A 308 4.13 8.38 -4.99
CA LYS A 308 5.02 7.31 -4.52
C LYS A 308 5.01 7.20 -2.99
N ALA A 309 5.14 8.33 -2.29
CA ALA A 309 5.22 8.36 -0.83
C ALA A 309 3.98 7.72 -0.17
N ALA A 310 2.78 8.02 -0.67
CA ALA A 310 1.56 7.43 -0.13
C ALA A 310 1.43 5.93 -0.46
N LYS A 311 1.87 5.48 -1.64
CA LYS A 311 1.93 4.05 -2.01
C LYS A 311 2.85 3.27 -1.07
N VAL A 312 4.06 3.78 -0.85
CA VAL A 312 5.05 3.19 0.07
C VAL A 312 4.49 3.14 1.49
N TYR A 313 3.92 4.24 1.99
CA TYR A 313 3.29 4.26 3.31
C TYR A 313 2.18 3.21 3.42
N ARG A 314 1.29 3.10 2.43
CA ARG A 314 0.20 2.11 2.47
C ARG A 314 0.74 0.68 2.55
N PHE A 315 1.78 0.35 1.79
CA PHE A 315 2.41 -0.97 1.88
C PHE A 315 3.07 -1.23 3.23
N LYS A 316 3.74 -0.24 3.82
CA LYS A 316 4.29 -0.35 5.17
C LYS A 316 3.18 -0.62 6.20
N GLU A 317 2.14 0.20 6.17
CA GLU A 317 1.00 0.09 7.09
C GLU A 317 0.28 -1.24 7.00
N THR A 318 0.20 -1.84 5.80
CA THR A 318 -0.49 -3.11 5.55
C THR A 318 0.41 -4.33 5.65
N GLY A 319 1.69 -4.18 6.04
CA GLY A 319 2.63 -5.29 6.14
C GLY A 319 3.08 -5.87 4.78
N LEU A 320 2.88 -5.12 3.69
CA LEU A 320 3.24 -5.49 2.32
C LEU A 320 4.57 -4.85 1.87
N TRP A 321 5.34 -4.28 2.81
CA TRP A 321 6.65 -3.67 2.56
C TRP A 321 7.77 -4.45 3.26
N LEU A 322 8.69 -5.04 2.48
CA LEU A 322 9.84 -5.84 2.95
C LEU A 322 11.19 -5.19 2.65
N ASN A 323 11.20 -3.97 2.09
CA ASN A 323 12.44 -3.26 1.80
C ASN A 323 12.95 -2.52 3.04
N ASP A 324 13.93 -3.12 3.72
CA ASP A 324 14.60 -2.61 4.92
C ASP A 324 15.85 -1.77 4.60
N ARG A 325 15.65 -0.70 3.84
CA ARG A 325 16.72 0.23 3.49
C ARG A 325 17.10 1.08 4.71
N HIS A 326 18.41 1.29 4.93
CA HIS A 326 18.93 2.10 6.05
C HIS A 326 18.45 1.62 7.43
N GLN A 327 18.27 0.31 7.59
CA GLN A 327 17.75 -0.29 8.84
C GLN A 327 16.42 0.34 9.28
N TYR A 328 15.51 0.56 8.32
CA TYR A 328 14.21 1.14 8.59
C TYR A 328 13.47 0.37 9.70
N TYR A 329 13.50 -0.96 9.62
CA TYR A 329 12.97 -1.93 10.58
C TYR A 329 14.05 -2.54 11.47
N SER A 330 15.19 -2.95 10.92
CA SER A 330 16.18 -3.78 11.63
C SER A 330 17.09 -3.02 12.61
N SER A 331 16.91 -1.71 12.78
CA SER A 331 17.76 -0.93 13.68
C SER A 331 17.60 -1.39 15.14
N THR A 332 18.72 -1.75 15.77
CA THR A 332 18.78 -2.08 17.20
C THR A 332 18.96 -0.86 18.09
N ASP A 333 19.46 0.23 17.52
CA ASP A 333 19.92 1.40 18.28
C ASP A 333 18.85 2.51 18.34
N ARG A 334 17.95 2.53 17.36
CA ARG A 334 16.87 3.53 17.29
C ARG A 334 15.89 3.32 18.43
N LYS A 335 15.52 4.44 19.06
CA LYS A 335 14.55 4.50 20.15
C LYS A 335 13.26 5.14 19.68
N TYR A 336 12.15 4.72 20.26
CA TYR A 336 10.82 5.07 19.79
C TYR A 336 9.93 5.59 20.92
N ILE A 337 8.93 6.37 20.54
CA ILE A 337 7.73 6.61 21.36
C ILE A 337 6.51 6.06 20.63
N LEU A 338 5.55 5.53 21.37
CA LEU A 338 4.25 5.07 20.89
C LEU A 338 3.17 5.72 21.75
N PHE A 339 2.02 6.04 21.16
CA PHE A 339 0.85 6.50 21.89
C PHE A 339 -0.44 5.97 21.24
N ALA A 340 -1.57 6.06 21.94
CA ALA A 340 -2.88 5.69 21.40
C ALA A 340 -3.85 6.88 21.32
N ASN A 341 -4.90 6.69 20.52
CA ASN A 341 -6.04 7.59 20.37
C ASN A 341 -7.30 6.90 20.92
N PRO A 342 -7.53 6.88 22.24
CA PRO A 342 -8.55 6.03 22.88
C PRO A 342 -9.97 6.62 22.93
N VAL A 343 -10.21 7.84 22.42
CA VAL A 343 -11.48 8.56 22.59
C VAL A 343 -12.38 8.43 21.36
N ASN A 344 -13.57 7.84 21.55
CA ASN A 344 -14.73 8.02 20.67
C ASN A 344 -15.60 9.18 21.19
N SER A 345 -15.52 10.35 20.55
CA SER A 345 -16.29 11.55 20.89
C SER A 345 -17.14 12.07 19.70
N SER A 346 -17.69 13.28 19.79
CA SER A 346 -18.33 13.95 18.66
C SER A 346 -17.32 14.24 17.54
N TYR A 347 -17.71 13.98 16.28
CA TYR A 347 -16.85 13.98 15.09
C TYR A 347 -15.97 15.23 14.89
N GLU A 348 -16.45 16.43 15.21
CA GLU A 348 -15.69 17.68 14.99
C GLU A 348 -14.54 17.89 15.99
N ASP A 349 -14.63 17.30 17.19
CA ASP A 349 -13.63 17.48 18.26
C ASP A 349 -12.46 16.49 18.13
N ILE A 350 -12.72 15.25 17.72
CA ILE A 350 -11.70 14.17 17.68
C ILE A 350 -10.54 14.55 16.78
N ARG A 351 -10.84 15.06 15.59
CA ARG A 351 -9.81 15.43 14.62
C ARG A 351 -8.80 16.43 15.17
N LYS A 352 -9.28 17.44 15.90
CA LYS A 352 -8.41 18.45 16.51
C LYS A 352 -7.58 17.82 17.64
N LEU A 353 -8.20 16.98 18.45
CA LEU A 353 -7.53 16.26 19.53
C LEU A 353 -6.40 15.36 19.01
N GLU A 354 -6.64 14.52 18.01
CA GLU A 354 -5.64 13.62 17.42
C GLU A 354 -4.53 14.37 16.68
N LYS A 355 -4.86 15.45 15.96
CA LYS A 355 -3.85 16.32 15.35
C LYS A 355 -2.90 16.86 16.41
N ASN A 356 -3.47 17.37 17.51
CA ASN A 356 -2.72 17.91 18.63
C ASN A 356 -1.90 16.81 19.32
N ALA A 357 -2.45 15.61 19.51
CA ALA A 357 -1.73 14.47 20.07
C ALA A 357 -0.50 14.10 19.23
N LEU A 358 -0.67 14.00 17.90
CA LEU A 358 0.44 13.72 16.99
C LEU A 358 1.49 14.84 17.03
N TYR A 359 1.07 16.09 17.11
CA TYR A 359 1.99 17.21 17.29
C TYR A 359 2.82 17.07 18.57
N SER A 360 2.16 16.75 19.70
CA SER A 360 2.82 16.49 20.99
C SER A 360 3.83 15.36 20.87
N ALA A 361 3.45 14.28 20.19
CA ALA A 361 4.31 13.13 19.97
C ALA A 361 5.60 13.55 19.25
N LEU A 362 5.48 14.33 18.18
CA LEU A 362 6.64 14.81 17.42
C LEU A 362 7.56 15.70 18.26
N HIS A 363 7.02 16.48 19.20
CA HIS A 363 7.81 17.34 20.09
C HIS A 363 8.51 16.54 21.17
N LEU A 364 7.78 15.64 21.85
CA LEU A 364 8.35 14.73 22.83
C LEU A 364 9.43 13.85 22.19
N ALA A 365 9.19 13.32 21.00
CA ALA A 365 10.15 12.52 20.24
C ALA A 365 11.42 13.32 19.94
N LYS A 366 11.28 14.57 19.49
CA LYS A 366 12.42 15.45 19.24
C LYS A 366 13.21 15.76 20.52
N LEU A 367 12.52 16.04 21.63
CA LEU A 367 13.14 16.32 22.92
C LEU A 367 13.89 15.10 23.49
N LEU A 368 13.31 13.90 23.32
CA LEU A 368 13.83 12.64 23.87
C LEU A 368 14.79 11.92 22.89
N ASN A 369 15.06 12.49 21.71
CA ASN A 369 15.82 11.87 20.63
C ASN A 369 15.27 10.48 20.24
N ARG A 370 13.98 10.43 19.92
CA ARG A 370 13.23 9.21 19.57
C ARG A 370 12.46 9.40 18.26
N THR A 371 12.02 8.30 17.67
CA THR A 371 11.16 8.24 16.49
C THR A 371 9.70 7.95 16.91
N VAL A 372 8.72 8.62 16.31
CA VAL A 372 7.30 8.38 16.64
C VAL A 372 6.77 7.14 15.91
N ILE A 373 6.21 6.19 16.63
CA ILE A 373 5.34 5.14 16.04
C ILE A 373 3.92 5.68 16.08
N LEU A 374 3.30 5.80 14.91
CA LEU A 374 2.00 6.44 14.75
C LEU A 374 0.87 5.61 15.38
N PRO A 375 -0.15 6.27 15.96
CA PRO A 375 -1.36 5.59 16.38
C PRO A 375 -2.24 5.29 15.17
N ARG A 376 -3.34 4.58 15.41
CA ARG A 376 -4.51 4.62 14.54
C ARG A 376 -5.28 5.91 14.74
N PHE A 377 -5.89 6.42 13.67
CA PHE A 377 -6.70 7.65 13.69
C PHE A 377 -8.16 7.31 13.45
N HIS A 378 -9.07 8.03 14.11
CA HIS A 378 -10.50 7.81 13.86
C HIS A 378 -10.91 8.30 12.47
N SER A 379 -11.92 7.64 11.89
CA SER A 379 -12.60 8.17 10.70
C SER A 379 -13.31 9.50 10.99
N TYR A 380 -13.08 10.51 10.14
CA TYR A 380 -13.75 11.81 10.24
C TYR A 380 -14.99 11.93 9.35
N LYS A 381 -15.44 10.83 8.74
CA LYS A 381 -16.69 10.79 7.97
C LYS A 381 -17.79 10.16 8.84
N PRO A 382 -19.05 10.62 8.75
CA PRO A 382 -20.16 9.90 9.37
C PRO A 382 -20.24 8.50 8.75
N CYS A 383 -20.06 7.46 9.58
CA CYS A 383 -20.12 6.08 9.13
C CYS A 383 -20.87 5.22 10.16
N THR A 384 -21.62 4.25 9.65
CA THR A 384 -22.26 3.20 10.46
C THR A 384 -21.23 2.18 10.97
N PHE A 385 -20.09 2.06 10.28
CA PHE A 385 -18.93 1.24 10.65
C PHE A 385 -17.68 2.10 10.53
N CYS A 386 -17.32 2.80 11.61
CA CYS A 386 -16.13 3.61 11.63
C CYS A 386 -14.93 2.75 12.01
N HIS A 387 -14.17 2.38 10.99
CA HIS A 387 -12.88 1.75 11.17
C HIS A 387 -11.83 2.81 11.47
N ASP A 388 -10.83 2.38 12.22
CA ASP A 388 -9.57 3.09 12.32
C ASP A 388 -8.97 3.32 10.93
N HIS A 389 -8.29 4.45 10.80
CA HIS A 389 -7.67 4.89 9.57
C HIS A 389 -6.19 5.22 9.80
N PRO A 390 -5.35 4.99 8.79
CA PRO A 390 -3.94 5.38 8.81
C PRO A 390 -3.74 6.88 8.59
N LEU A 391 -2.51 7.35 8.83
CA LEU A 391 -2.15 8.76 8.60
C LEU A 391 -2.46 9.20 7.16
N ASN A 392 -2.18 8.30 6.20
CA ASN A 392 -2.53 8.47 4.79
C ASN A 392 -4.03 8.23 4.48
N SER A 393 -4.93 8.46 5.44
CA SER A 393 -6.34 8.80 5.17
C SER A 393 -6.67 10.27 5.50
N HIS A 394 -5.77 10.97 6.21
CA HIS A 394 -6.02 12.31 6.72
C HIS A 394 -5.06 13.36 6.16
N TYR A 395 -3.78 13.00 6.00
CA TYR A 395 -2.71 13.92 5.64
C TYR A 395 -1.88 13.42 4.45
N SER A 396 -1.32 14.36 3.69
CA SER A 396 -0.41 14.08 2.58
C SER A 396 0.92 13.55 3.12
N ILE A 397 1.24 12.29 2.82
CA ILE A 397 2.53 11.69 3.23
C ILE A 397 3.71 12.45 2.65
N ALA A 398 3.67 12.86 1.38
CA ALA A 398 4.75 13.65 0.78
C ALA A 398 4.99 14.99 1.51
N SER A 399 3.92 15.65 1.98
CA SER A 399 4.06 16.88 2.78
C SER A 399 4.57 16.55 4.19
N PHE A 400 4.07 15.47 4.78
CA PHE A 400 4.50 15.02 6.10
C PHE A 400 5.99 14.66 6.10
N ASP A 401 6.45 13.86 5.14
CA ASP A 401 7.86 13.51 4.94
C ASP A 401 8.75 14.74 4.76
N LYS A 402 8.29 15.73 3.98
CA LYS A 402 9.04 16.97 3.72
C LYS A 402 9.32 17.77 4.99
N TYR A 403 8.34 17.89 5.89
CA TYR A 403 8.41 18.78 7.05
C TYR A 403 8.76 18.07 8.36
N VAL A 404 8.33 16.82 8.53
CA VAL A 404 8.65 15.99 9.70
C VAL A 404 9.94 15.20 9.49
N GLY A 405 10.23 14.77 8.27
CA GLY A 405 11.33 13.87 7.96
C GLY A 405 10.91 12.40 8.07
N ILE A 406 11.17 11.63 7.00
CA ILE A 406 10.78 10.21 6.89
C ILE A 406 11.38 9.31 7.99
N ASP A 407 12.51 9.71 8.58
CA ASP A 407 13.18 8.97 9.66
C ASP A 407 12.63 9.28 11.06
N ASN A 408 11.81 10.32 11.20
CA ASN A 408 11.30 10.78 12.49
C ASN A 408 9.98 10.11 12.89
N TYR A 409 9.40 9.28 12.01
CA TYR A 409 8.23 8.48 12.34
C TYR A 409 8.25 7.08 11.70
N ARG A 410 7.35 6.22 12.17
CA ARG A 410 7.01 4.89 11.63
C ARG A 410 5.50 4.71 11.63
N GLU A 411 5.00 3.92 10.68
CA GLU A 411 3.61 3.49 10.58
C GLU A 411 3.11 2.77 11.85
N ASN A 412 1.80 2.64 12.03
CA ASN A 412 1.23 1.97 13.20
C ASN A 412 1.65 0.49 13.27
N SER A 413 1.67 -0.17 12.12
CA SER A 413 2.10 -1.57 11.98
C SER A 413 3.61 -1.81 12.11
N PHE A 414 4.42 -0.82 12.52
CA PHE A 414 5.87 -0.96 12.55
C PHE A 414 6.34 -2.13 13.42
N LEU A 415 5.88 -2.19 14.67
CA LEU A 415 6.32 -3.21 15.63
C LEU A 415 5.82 -4.63 15.30
N SER A 416 4.85 -4.78 14.40
CA SER A 416 4.40 -6.09 13.92
C SER A 416 5.19 -6.59 12.70
N ASN A 417 6.09 -5.77 12.15
CA ASN A 417 6.93 -6.21 11.04
C ASN A 417 7.99 -7.21 11.54
N PRO A 418 8.13 -8.38 10.88
CA PRO A 418 9.06 -9.44 11.32
C PRO A 418 10.54 -9.04 11.25
N LEU A 419 10.89 -7.95 10.57
CA LEU A 419 12.25 -7.42 10.51
C LEU A 419 12.61 -6.54 11.72
N VAL A 420 11.63 -6.16 12.54
CA VAL A 420 11.91 -5.44 13.79
C VAL A 420 12.52 -6.41 14.81
N PRO A 421 13.70 -6.12 15.38
CA PRO A 421 14.34 -7.02 16.33
C PRO A 421 13.43 -7.28 17.55
N SER A 422 13.36 -8.54 18.00
CA SER A 422 12.57 -8.92 19.18
C SER A 422 12.95 -8.11 20.42
N GLY A 423 14.24 -7.77 20.58
CA GLY A 423 14.72 -6.90 21.65
C GLY A 423 14.12 -5.50 21.64
N VAL A 424 13.79 -4.94 20.47
CA VAL A 424 13.09 -3.64 20.36
C VAL A 424 11.63 -3.80 20.80
N VAL A 425 10.96 -4.87 20.36
CA VAL A 425 9.55 -5.14 20.70
C VAL A 425 9.36 -5.41 22.19
N GLN A 426 10.29 -6.13 22.83
CA GLN A 426 10.22 -6.51 24.24
C GLN A 426 10.70 -5.39 25.18
N SER A 427 11.60 -4.51 24.73
CA SER A 427 12.14 -3.41 25.53
C SER A 427 11.18 -2.21 25.52
N THR A 428 10.13 -2.31 26.34
CA THR A 428 9.06 -1.29 26.45
C THR A 428 8.92 -0.77 27.87
N SER A 429 8.52 0.50 28.03
CA SER A 429 8.13 1.04 29.33
C SER A 429 6.74 0.52 29.76
N PRO A 430 6.39 0.63 31.05
CA PRO A 430 4.98 0.68 31.46
C PRO A 430 4.23 1.76 30.68
N GLN A 431 2.91 1.69 30.66
CA GLN A 431 2.12 2.69 29.97
C GLN A 431 2.14 4.01 30.76
N LEU A 432 2.69 5.06 30.17
CA LEU A 432 2.85 6.37 30.79
C LEU A 432 1.67 7.27 30.46
N HIS A 433 1.12 7.96 31.45
CA HIS A 433 0.02 8.89 31.26
C HIS A 433 0.38 10.27 31.83
N ILE A 434 0.50 11.27 30.97
CA ILE A 434 0.75 12.65 31.39
C ILE A 434 -0.57 13.29 31.80
N ARG A 435 -0.74 13.52 33.10
CA ARG A 435 -1.95 14.15 33.62
C ARG A 435 -1.97 15.63 33.27
N THR A 436 -3.09 16.10 32.72
CA THR A 436 -3.36 17.53 32.50
C THR A 436 -4.81 17.85 32.86
N ARG A 437 -5.11 19.12 33.13
CA ARG A 437 -6.48 19.60 33.39
C ARG A 437 -7.41 19.26 32.22
N LYS A 438 -6.93 19.33 30.98
CA LYS A 438 -7.71 19.01 29.79
C LYS A 438 -8.02 17.51 29.73
N VAL A 439 -7.04 16.66 30.03
CA VAL A 439 -7.25 15.21 30.14
C VAL A 439 -8.24 14.89 31.27
N ASP A 440 -8.07 15.47 32.45
CA ASP A 440 -9.01 15.32 33.59
C ASP A 440 -10.45 15.69 33.19
N GLN A 441 -10.64 16.74 32.38
CA GLN A 441 -11.94 17.12 31.83
C GLN A 441 -12.51 16.10 30.84
N LEU A 442 -11.67 15.59 29.93
CA LEU A 442 -12.06 14.55 28.98
C LEU A 442 -12.46 13.24 29.70
N VAL A 443 -11.72 12.89 30.76
CA VAL A 443 -12.01 11.73 31.64
C VAL A 443 -13.38 11.89 32.31
N ARG A 444 -13.59 13.04 32.98
CA ARG A 444 -14.84 13.31 33.72
C ARG A 444 -16.08 13.36 32.83
N ALA A 445 -15.92 13.68 31.54
CA ALA A 445 -17.01 13.71 30.58
C ALA A 445 -17.51 12.31 30.14
N GLN A 446 -17.04 11.21 30.75
CA GLN A 446 -17.34 9.81 30.36
C GLN A 446 -17.03 9.50 28.89
N ARG A 447 -16.09 10.24 28.29
CA ARG A 447 -15.63 10.06 26.90
C ARG A 447 -14.33 9.26 26.82
N TYR A 448 -13.98 8.57 27.91
CA TYR A 448 -12.66 8.04 28.16
C TYR A 448 -12.75 6.94 29.22
N GLU A 449 -12.54 5.69 28.82
CA GLU A 449 -12.03 4.69 29.75
C GLU A 449 -10.51 4.82 29.65
N ILE A 450 -9.86 5.44 30.64
CA ILE A 450 -8.54 4.91 31.01
C ILE A 450 -8.95 3.53 31.48
N ASP A 451 -8.67 2.48 30.70
CA ASP A 451 -8.78 1.14 31.25
C ASP A 451 -8.13 1.23 32.62
N ARG A 452 -8.84 0.81 33.67
CA ARG A 452 -8.24 0.71 35.01
C ARG A 452 -7.21 -0.43 34.98
N LEU A 453 -6.23 -0.34 34.08
CA LEU A 453 -5.07 -1.17 34.04
C LEU A 453 -4.22 -0.68 35.19
N GLU A 454 -4.05 -1.56 36.17
CA GLU A 454 -3.12 -1.43 37.29
C GLU A 454 -1.67 -1.14 36.82
N GLU A 455 -1.41 -1.13 35.50
CA GLU A 455 -0.12 -0.90 34.83
C GLU A 455 0.10 0.51 34.27
N THR A 456 -0.87 1.43 34.37
CA THR A 456 -0.70 2.82 33.89
C THR A 456 -0.02 3.69 34.94
N LEU A 457 1.18 4.20 34.64
CA LEU A 457 1.89 5.14 35.51
C LEU A 457 1.48 6.58 35.22
N MET A 458 0.85 7.20 36.23
CA MET A 458 0.44 8.61 36.18
C MET A 458 1.62 9.55 36.43
N LEU A 459 1.93 10.37 35.42
CA LEU A 459 2.94 11.42 35.47
C LEU A 459 2.24 12.75 35.80
N ASN A 460 2.55 13.30 36.97
CA ASN A 460 1.89 14.50 37.50
C ASN A 460 2.82 15.71 37.37
N PRO A 461 2.62 16.59 36.37
CA PRO A 461 3.38 17.83 36.27
C PRO A 461 2.99 18.80 37.39
N SER A 462 3.92 19.68 37.74
CA SER A 462 3.76 20.72 38.75
C SER A 462 2.66 21.72 38.39
N ASN A 463 2.40 21.91 37.08
CA ASN A 463 1.30 22.72 36.59
C ASN A 463 0.37 21.91 35.67
N LEU A 464 -0.75 21.44 36.19
CA LEU A 464 -1.74 20.68 35.41
C LEU A 464 -2.40 21.49 34.28
N THR A 465 -2.35 22.83 34.32
CA THR A 465 -2.95 23.68 33.28
C THR A 465 -2.01 23.86 32.10
N LEU A 466 -0.73 24.11 32.38
CA LEU A 466 0.30 24.29 31.36
C LEU A 466 0.94 22.97 30.91
N GLY A 467 0.82 21.90 31.70
CA GLY A 467 1.49 20.63 31.44
C GLY A 467 2.91 20.55 32.02
N PRO A 468 3.64 19.44 31.78
CA PRO A 468 5.05 19.33 32.14
C PRO A 468 5.93 20.31 31.37
N SER A 469 6.84 20.95 32.09
CA SER A 469 8.01 21.62 31.52
C SER A 469 8.95 20.62 30.84
N ARG A 470 9.88 21.13 30.02
CA ARG A 470 10.97 20.34 29.43
C ARG A 470 11.72 19.51 30.48
N GLY A 471 12.06 20.13 31.62
CA GLY A 471 12.76 19.46 32.72
C GLY A 471 11.93 18.31 33.32
N GLU A 472 10.62 18.50 33.46
CA GLU A 472 9.71 17.46 33.94
C GLU A 472 9.56 16.31 32.95
N VAL A 473 9.44 16.58 31.64
CA VAL A 473 9.41 15.52 30.63
C VAL A 473 10.68 14.68 30.68
N LEU A 474 11.85 15.32 30.76
CA LEU A 474 13.13 14.62 30.88
C LEU A 474 13.21 13.81 32.17
N ALA A 475 12.77 14.36 33.30
CA ALA A 475 12.76 13.67 34.58
C ALA A 475 11.80 12.46 34.59
N PHE A 476 10.59 12.62 34.05
CA PHE A 476 9.60 11.55 33.96
C PHE A 476 10.08 10.39 33.07
N CYS A 477 10.81 10.69 32.01
CA CYS A 477 11.29 9.67 31.06
C CYS A 477 12.68 9.11 31.41
N ALA A 478 13.44 9.75 32.30
CA ALA A 478 14.81 9.34 32.66
C ALA A 478 14.91 7.89 33.17
N PRO A 479 14.01 7.38 34.04
CA PRO A 479 14.03 5.97 34.46
C PRO A 479 13.90 4.97 33.30
N TYR A 480 13.27 5.40 32.21
CA TYR A 480 12.99 4.59 31.02
C TYR A 480 13.93 4.96 29.84
N SER A 481 15.04 5.64 30.10
CA SER A 481 16.00 6.00 29.07
C SER A 481 16.60 4.78 28.35
N HIS A 482 16.68 3.63 29.03
CA HIS A 482 17.24 2.38 28.50
C HIS A 482 16.27 1.63 27.58
N VAL A 483 14.95 1.82 27.69
CA VAL A 483 14.00 1.06 26.88
C VAL A 483 13.96 1.54 25.43
N SER A 484 13.77 0.60 24.50
CA SER A 484 13.64 0.89 23.08
C SER A 484 12.35 1.64 22.77
N VAL A 485 11.23 1.34 23.43
CA VAL A 485 9.92 1.95 23.17
C VAL A 485 9.32 2.55 24.44
N LEU A 486 9.14 3.87 24.47
CA LEU A 486 8.30 4.52 25.49
C LEU A 486 6.84 4.43 25.05
N ARG A 487 5.99 3.87 25.91
CA ARG A 487 4.56 3.70 25.66
C ARG A 487 3.80 4.78 26.43
N PHE A 488 3.14 5.68 25.73
CA PHE A 488 2.19 6.61 26.29
C PHE A 488 0.77 6.07 26.13
N HIS A 489 -0.10 6.23 27.13
CA HIS A 489 -1.51 5.89 27.00
C HIS A 489 -2.17 6.73 25.89
N SER A 490 -2.05 8.05 26.00
CA SER A 490 -2.46 9.01 24.98
C SER A 490 -1.67 10.30 25.16
N LEU A 491 -1.71 11.17 24.15
CA LEU A 491 -1.12 12.50 24.19
C LEU A 491 -2.17 13.60 23.99
N TYR A 492 -3.44 13.29 24.26
CA TYR A 492 -4.50 14.31 24.29
C TYR A 492 -4.22 15.37 25.35
N GLY A 493 -4.45 16.64 25.00
CA GLY A 493 -4.20 17.77 25.90
C GLY A 493 -2.73 18.04 26.21
N VAL A 494 -1.79 17.26 25.66
CA VAL A 494 -0.34 17.45 25.83
C VAL A 494 0.18 18.58 24.92
N TYR A 495 -0.49 18.90 23.81
CA TYR A 495 0.04 19.88 22.85
C TYR A 495 -0.17 21.33 23.24
N GLU A 496 -1.25 21.65 23.95
CA GLU A 496 -1.57 23.03 24.32
C GLU A 496 -0.54 23.61 25.32
N MET A 497 0.50 22.83 25.64
CA MET A 497 1.59 23.05 26.59
C MET A 497 2.78 23.86 26.00
N GLU A 498 3.01 23.86 24.67
CA GLU A 498 4.26 24.40 24.08
C GLU A 498 4.13 25.74 23.33
N ARG A 499 2.93 26.28 23.11
CA ARG A 499 2.81 27.64 22.54
C ARG A 499 3.46 28.73 23.41
N GLY A 500 3.84 28.40 24.65
CA GLY A 500 4.49 29.29 25.59
C GLY A 500 6.02 29.22 25.62
N HIS A 501 6.67 28.08 25.39
CA HIS A 501 8.10 27.94 25.65
C HIS A 501 8.77 26.77 24.88
N ASP A 502 9.90 27.08 24.23
CA ASP A 502 11.12 26.24 24.12
C ASP A 502 11.48 25.52 22.80
N MET A 503 10.64 25.46 21.76
CA MET A 503 11.03 24.92 20.43
C MET A 503 11.11 25.98 19.30
N GLY A 504 10.67 27.20 19.60
CA GLY A 504 10.70 28.35 18.69
C GLY A 504 9.59 28.32 17.63
N ALA A 505 8.96 29.48 17.38
CA ALA A 505 7.84 29.61 16.44
C ALA A 505 8.12 29.09 15.02
N ALA A 506 9.40 28.99 14.63
CA ALA A 506 9.82 28.44 13.35
C ALA A 506 9.61 26.91 13.25
N TYR A 507 9.95 26.14 14.29
CA TYR A 507 9.69 24.70 14.31
C TYR A 507 8.19 24.43 14.31
N ASP A 508 7.42 25.22 15.06
CA ASP A 508 5.97 25.10 15.09
C ASP A 508 5.34 25.35 13.72
N ALA A 509 5.81 26.38 13.01
CA ALA A 509 5.35 26.68 11.66
C ALA A 509 5.67 25.54 10.68
N LEU A 510 6.87 24.96 10.76
CA LEU A 510 7.28 23.81 9.94
C LEU A 510 6.42 22.59 10.20
N ILE A 511 6.25 22.20 11.46
CA ILE A 511 5.45 21.03 11.83
C ILE A 511 3.97 21.25 11.48
N SER A 512 3.44 22.46 11.65
CA SER A 512 2.08 22.80 11.21
C SER A 512 1.89 22.61 9.70
N ALA A 513 2.90 22.95 8.90
CA ALA A 513 2.89 22.76 7.43
C ALA A 513 2.88 21.28 7.02
N ALA A 514 3.32 20.36 7.89
CA ALA A 514 3.25 18.92 7.65
C ALA A 514 1.81 18.39 7.55
N PHE A 515 0.87 19.01 8.29
CA PHE A 515 -0.53 18.56 8.39
C PHE A 515 -1.39 19.05 7.21
N LYS A 516 -0.83 19.02 6.00
CA LYS A 516 -1.59 19.29 4.77
C LYS A 516 -2.59 18.16 4.54
N ARG A 517 -3.88 18.50 4.45
CA ARG A 517 -4.93 17.51 4.14
C ARG A 517 -4.57 16.75 2.87
N GLY A 518 -4.66 15.43 2.93
CA GLY A 518 -4.37 14.56 1.80
C GLY A 518 -5.61 14.32 0.95
N GLN A 519 -5.49 14.54 -0.36
CA GLN A 519 -6.38 13.95 -1.36
C GLN A 519 -5.52 13.16 -2.33
N TYR A 520 -5.25 11.90 -1.98
CA TYR A 520 -4.54 10.95 -2.85
C TYR A 520 -5.42 9.78 -3.25
N ARG A 521 -6.54 9.53 -2.56
CA ARG A 521 -7.47 8.49 -2.96
C ARG A 521 -8.16 8.96 -4.24
N GLN A 522 -8.13 8.13 -5.28
CA GLN A 522 -8.79 8.43 -6.55
C GLN A 522 -10.26 7.94 -6.52
N LEU A 523 -10.88 7.94 -5.33
CA LEU A 523 -12.20 7.39 -5.05
C LEU A 523 -13.34 8.25 -5.60
#